data_AF-A0A067NR03-F1
#
_entry.id   AF-A0A067NR03-F1
#
_cell.length_a   1.000
_cell.length_b   1.000
_cell.length_c   1.000
_cell.angle_alpha   90.00
_cell.angle_beta   90.00
_cell.angle_gamma   90.00
#
_symmetry.space_group_name_H-M   'P 1'
#
loop_
_entity.id
_entity.type
_entity.pdbx_description
1 polymer ?
#
loop_
_entity_poly.entity_id
_entity_poly.type
_entity_poly.pdbx_seq_one_letter_code
_entity_poly.pdbx_strand_id
1 'polypeptide(L)'
;MSEVHLAESFRNPFDARRNSKISLSQPHTVSGPKLVQAIRRRQFLEGHSSVGIRALRMQVHVGSLQSPAIDARLDSGADVSLMSEDFLSTLDEPPNIKEGMRMRLYQLTGSAQVLGYVRTKLLIPAASGDIVQFELEAYVVRGMRVPLLLGEDFQTAYELGVLRQASGLCKVFPRDRSYQLNTSTSNDNDWGFKARKAFTGQSFLKGKHRVRSRRQSRGPPRDAPPVLARYTTHIRPGFVANILVDGPFEGQETWLVEKLLISDECSEFTSAPTTVITASNPYIPLANPTNRPVMIRKGDV
;
A
#
# COMPACT_ATOMS: atom_id res chain seq x y z
N MET A 1 64.19 -7.93 42.37
CA MET A 1 63.49 -8.86 41.46
C MET A 1 62.36 -8.06 40.84
N SER A 2 62.27 -7.74 39.56
CA SER A 2 62.91 -8.24 38.34
C SER A 2 62.75 -7.14 37.28
N GLU A 3 63.86 -6.74 36.65
CA GLU A 3 63.87 -6.07 35.35
C GLU A 3 63.43 -7.05 34.26
N VAL A 4 62.59 -6.61 33.32
CA VAL A 4 62.66 -7.07 31.92
C VAL A 4 62.31 -5.90 30.99
N HIS A 5 63.10 -5.82 29.92
CA HIS A 5 63.36 -4.74 28.99
C HIS A 5 62.36 -4.57 27.82
N LEU A 6 62.35 -3.31 27.32
CA LEU A 6 62.23 -2.79 25.95
C LEU A 6 61.35 -3.48 24.89
N ALA A 7 60.48 -2.66 24.26
CA ALA A 7 60.60 -2.36 22.83
C ALA A 7 60.01 -0.97 22.53
N GLU A 8 60.83 -0.14 21.87
CA GLU A 8 60.49 1.15 21.27
C GLU A 8 59.40 0.94 20.21
N SER A 9 58.49 1.87 19.93
CA SER A 9 58.75 3.17 19.31
C SER A 9 57.38 3.69 18.84
N PHE A 10 57.13 4.99 18.97
CA PHE A 10 56.52 5.84 17.93
C PHE A 10 56.42 7.25 18.53
N ARG A 11 57.38 8.11 18.16
CA ARG A 11 57.28 9.54 18.42
C ARG A 11 56.05 10.06 17.70
N ASN A 12 55.09 10.59 18.46
CA ASN A 12 53.96 11.31 17.90
C ASN A 12 54.49 12.60 17.23
N PRO A 13 54.40 12.76 15.91
CA PRO A 13 55.03 13.86 15.18
C PRO A 13 54.32 15.21 15.36
N PHE A 14 53.35 15.30 16.29
CA PHE A 14 52.50 16.46 16.47
C PHE A 14 52.85 17.33 17.69
N ASP A 15 53.95 17.04 18.41
CA ASP A 15 54.36 17.84 19.57
C ASP A 15 55.21 19.06 19.17
N ALA A 16 54.68 19.85 18.23
CA ALA A 16 55.21 21.16 17.88
C ALA A 16 54.30 22.22 18.49
N ARG A 17 54.75 22.82 19.60
CA ARG A 17 54.20 24.08 20.12
C ARG A 17 54.23 25.13 19.00
N ARG A 18 53.06 25.44 18.45
CA ARG A 18 52.82 26.68 17.69
C ARG A 18 51.76 27.48 18.41
N ASN A 19 52.18 28.63 18.94
CA ASN A 19 51.31 29.75 19.26
C ASN A 19 50.56 30.16 17.98
N SER A 20 49.37 29.60 17.76
CA SER A 20 48.37 30.21 16.89
C SER A 20 47.29 30.78 17.79
N LYS A 21 47.07 32.09 17.65
CA LYS A 21 45.87 32.75 18.18
C LYS A 21 44.68 31.94 17.71
N ILE A 22 43.92 31.35 18.63
CA ILE A 22 42.61 30.79 18.34
C ILE A 22 41.77 31.99 17.91
N SER A 23 41.69 32.25 16.61
CA SER A 23 40.55 32.98 16.08
C SER A 23 39.36 32.09 16.38
N LEU A 24 38.50 32.53 17.30
CA LEU A 24 37.18 31.96 17.50
C LEU A 24 36.50 31.90 16.13
N SER A 25 36.58 30.74 15.48
CA SER A 25 35.77 30.46 14.30
C SER A 25 34.34 30.65 14.74
N GLN A 26 33.64 31.60 14.10
CA GLN A 26 32.23 31.84 14.33
C GLN A 26 31.51 30.49 14.38
N PRO A 27 30.56 30.28 15.31
CA PRO A 27 29.79 29.06 15.36
C PRO A 27 29.23 28.81 13.96
N HIS A 28 29.55 27.67 13.37
CA HIS A 28 28.86 27.21 12.17
C HIS A 28 27.38 27.17 12.53
N THR A 29 26.64 28.20 12.13
CA THR A 29 25.19 28.20 12.19
C THR A 29 24.78 27.08 11.26
N VAL A 30 24.50 25.91 11.84
CA VAL A 30 23.81 24.83 11.15
C VAL A 30 22.44 25.42 10.83
N SER A 31 22.32 26.02 9.65
CA SER A 31 21.07 26.53 9.11
C SER A 31 20.09 25.37 9.17
N GLY A 32 19.11 25.47 10.06
CA GLY A 32 17.99 24.55 10.07
C GLY A 32 17.33 24.46 8.69
N PRO A 33 16.48 23.45 8.47
CA PRO A 33 15.82 23.28 7.18
C PRO A 33 15.06 24.56 6.80
N LYS A 34 15.31 25.08 5.59
CA LYS A 34 14.56 26.21 5.06
C LYS A 34 13.14 25.75 4.74
N LEU A 35 12.15 26.43 5.32
CA LEU A 35 10.75 26.20 4.96
C LEU A 35 10.50 26.77 3.56
N VAL A 36 10.17 25.88 2.60
CA VAL A 36 9.78 26.27 1.25
C VAL A 36 8.31 25.95 1.08
N GLN A 37 7.50 26.96 0.76
CA GLN A 37 6.08 26.77 0.52
C GLN A 37 5.85 26.22 -0.89
N ALA A 38 5.19 25.06 -0.98
CA ALA A 38 4.82 24.47 -2.27
C ALA A 38 3.72 25.30 -2.96
N ILE A 39 3.83 25.46 -4.28
CA ILE A 39 2.84 26.19 -5.08
C ILE A 39 1.75 25.23 -5.55
N ARG A 40 0.53 25.40 -5.03
CA ARG A 40 -0.64 24.64 -5.47
C ARG A 40 -1.10 25.14 -6.85
N ARG A 41 -1.04 24.27 -7.87
CA ARG A 41 -1.43 24.61 -9.26
C ARG A 41 -2.90 24.39 -9.59
N ARG A 42 -3.61 23.59 -8.79
CA ARG A 42 -5.01 23.22 -9.02
C ARG A 42 -5.90 23.89 -7.97
N GLN A 43 -6.83 24.75 -8.39
CA GLN A 43 -7.75 25.49 -7.52
C GLN A 43 -9.18 24.96 -7.68
N PHE A 44 -9.79 24.59 -6.56
CA PHE A 44 -11.18 24.14 -6.44
C PHE A 44 -11.76 24.72 -5.16
N LEU A 45 -13.09 24.75 -5.07
CA LEU A 45 -13.77 24.99 -3.81
C LEU A 45 -13.28 24.02 -2.73
N GLU A 46 -13.36 24.45 -1.48
CA GLU A 46 -13.05 23.58 -0.35
C GLU A 46 -13.86 22.28 -0.41
N GLY A 47 -13.24 21.16 -0.08
CA GLY A 47 -13.85 19.82 -0.20
C GLY A 47 -13.99 19.27 -1.62
N HIS A 48 -13.69 20.04 -2.68
CA HIS A 48 -13.87 19.63 -4.09
C HIS A 48 -12.56 19.28 -4.80
N SER A 49 -11.46 19.11 -4.07
CA SER A 49 -10.13 18.86 -4.64
C SER A 49 -10.02 17.57 -5.45
N SER A 50 -10.89 16.59 -5.19
CA SER A 50 -10.94 15.29 -5.89
C SER A 50 -11.82 15.30 -7.15
N VAL A 51 -12.62 16.34 -7.37
CA VAL A 51 -13.51 16.44 -8.53
C VAL A 51 -12.66 16.38 -9.81
N GLY A 52 -13.03 15.49 -10.74
CA GLY A 52 -12.32 15.32 -12.01
C GLY A 52 -10.96 14.60 -11.92
N ILE A 53 -10.55 14.11 -10.74
CA ILE A 53 -9.38 13.23 -10.61
C ILE A 53 -9.84 11.78 -10.72
N ARG A 54 -9.21 11.02 -11.62
CA ARG A 54 -9.33 9.56 -11.68
C ARG A 54 -7.96 8.91 -11.62
N ALA A 55 -7.96 7.58 -11.52
CA ALA A 55 -6.74 6.81 -11.66
C ALA A 55 -6.05 7.09 -13.01
N LEU A 56 -4.73 7.06 -13.02
CA LEU A 56 -3.92 7.25 -14.22
C LEU A 56 -4.10 6.05 -15.15
N ARG A 57 -4.43 6.31 -16.40
CA ARG A 57 -4.66 5.27 -17.41
C ARG A 57 -3.82 5.48 -18.64
N MET A 58 -3.50 4.37 -19.29
CA MET A 58 -2.79 4.32 -20.56
C MET A 58 -3.45 3.29 -21.48
N GLN A 59 -3.56 3.65 -22.76
CA GLN A 59 -4.06 2.75 -23.80
C GLN A 59 -2.93 1.80 -24.20
N VAL A 60 -3.21 0.50 -24.14
CA VAL A 60 -2.21 -0.55 -24.37
C VAL A 60 -2.83 -1.71 -25.14
N HIS A 61 -1.98 -2.44 -25.85
CA HIS A 61 -2.30 -3.74 -26.42
C HIS A 61 -1.51 -4.81 -25.68
N VAL A 62 -2.16 -5.95 -25.38
CA VAL A 62 -1.53 -7.06 -24.67
C VAL A 62 -1.27 -8.20 -25.64
N GLY A 63 -0.04 -8.72 -25.66
CA GLY A 63 0.42 -9.78 -26.55
C GLY A 63 0.68 -9.29 -27.98
N SER A 64 -0.34 -8.76 -28.66
CA SER A 64 -0.30 -8.37 -30.06
C SER A 64 -0.97 -7.02 -30.33
N LEU A 65 -0.49 -6.28 -31.35
CA LEU A 65 -1.12 -5.05 -31.83
C LEU A 65 -2.49 -5.29 -32.50
N GLN A 66 -2.77 -6.52 -32.93
CA GLN A 66 -4.07 -6.88 -33.49
C GLN A 66 -5.13 -7.01 -32.39
N SER A 67 -4.73 -7.28 -31.16
CA SER A 67 -5.65 -7.38 -30.03
C SER A 67 -6.24 -6.00 -29.69
N PRO A 68 -7.49 -5.93 -29.20
CA PRO A 68 -8.13 -4.66 -28.86
C PRO A 68 -7.31 -3.84 -27.85
N ALA A 69 -7.26 -2.52 -28.05
CA ALA A 69 -6.64 -1.61 -27.10
C ALA A 69 -7.50 -1.55 -25.82
N ILE A 70 -6.85 -1.61 -24.66
CA ILE A 70 -7.50 -1.48 -23.36
C ILE A 70 -6.92 -0.33 -22.54
N ASP A 71 -7.73 0.18 -21.61
CA ASP A 71 -7.29 1.11 -20.58
C ASP A 71 -6.60 0.34 -19.44
N ALA A 72 -5.27 0.26 -19.47
CA ALA A 72 -4.49 -0.19 -18.33
C ALA A 72 -4.35 0.91 -17.28
N ARG A 73 -4.39 0.55 -16.00
CA ARG A 73 -4.25 1.48 -14.88
C ARG A 73 -2.81 1.49 -14.38
N LEU A 74 -2.18 2.65 -14.36
CA LEU A 74 -0.89 2.84 -13.72
C LEU A 74 -1.10 3.20 -12.24
N ASP A 75 -0.65 2.34 -11.32
CA ASP A 75 -0.96 2.45 -9.90
C ASP A 75 0.28 2.15 -9.03
N SER A 76 1.05 3.19 -8.72
CA SER A 76 2.20 3.12 -7.80
C SER A 76 1.81 2.75 -6.35
N GLY A 77 0.51 2.69 -6.03
CA GLY A 77 0.03 2.23 -4.73
C GLY A 77 -0.13 0.71 -4.63
N ALA A 78 0.09 -0.03 -5.73
CA ALA A 78 0.13 -1.47 -5.74
C ALA A 78 1.56 -1.95 -5.92
N ASP A 79 2.05 -2.79 -5.02
CA ASP A 79 3.42 -3.34 -5.11
C ASP A 79 3.62 -4.17 -6.39
N VAL A 80 2.56 -4.84 -6.85
CA VAL A 80 2.59 -5.81 -7.96
C VAL A 80 1.57 -5.52 -9.05
N SER A 81 1.91 -5.89 -10.28
CA SER A 81 1.05 -5.82 -11.45
C SER A 81 0.04 -6.95 -11.47
N LEU A 82 -1.22 -6.63 -11.80
CA LEU A 82 -2.36 -7.53 -11.74
C LEU A 82 -3.14 -7.54 -13.06
N MET A 83 -3.57 -8.73 -13.50
CA MET A 83 -4.44 -8.94 -14.65
C MET A 83 -5.72 -9.65 -14.22
N SER A 84 -6.88 -9.27 -14.75
CA SER A 84 -8.12 -9.98 -14.41
C SER A 84 -8.20 -11.31 -15.17
N GLU A 85 -8.74 -12.34 -14.51
CA GLU A 85 -9.03 -13.63 -15.17
C GLU A 85 -9.95 -13.45 -16.38
N ASP A 86 -11.00 -12.63 -16.22
CA ASP A 86 -11.96 -12.35 -17.29
C ASP A 86 -11.25 -11.74 -18.51
N PHE A 87 -10.37 -10.75 -18.31
CA PHE A 87 -9.64 -10.14 -19.42
C PHE A 87 -8.65 -11.10 -20.07
N LEU A 88 -7.91 -11.88 -19.26
CA LEU A 88 -6.99 -12.90 -19.79
C LEU A 88 -7.72 -13.85 -20.75
N SER A 89 -8.95 -14.26 -20.43
CA SER A 89 -9.76 -15.15 -21.27
C SER A 89 -10.24 -14.52 -22.60
N THR A 90 -10.14 -13.20 -22.74
CA THR A 90 -10.52 -12.49 -23.98
C THR A 90 -9.36 -12.33 -24.98
N LEU A 91 -8.13 -12.67 -24.58
CA LEU A 91 -7.00 -12.62 -25.50
C LEU A 91 -7.11 -13.75 -26.53
N ASP A 92 -6.74 -13.47 -27.78
CA ASP A 92 -6.76 -14.46 -28.86
C ASP A 92 -5.82 -15.64 -28.56
N GLU A 93 -4.63 -15.33 -28.03
CA GLU A 93 -3.63 -16.28 -27.58
C GLU A 93 -3.27 -16.00 -26.10
N PRO A 94 -4.08 -16.48 -25.15
CA PRO A 94 -3.87 -16.19 -23.74
C PRO A 94 -2.61 -16.91 -23.22
N PRO A 95 -1.68 -16.22 -22.54
CA PRO A 95 -0.53 -16.87 -21.94
C PRO A 95 -0.95 -17.85 -20.84
N ASN A 96 -0.24 -18.97 -20.74
CA ASN A 96 -0.46 -19.95 -19.69
C ASN A 96 -0.20 -19.37 -18.30
N ILE A 97 -1.13 -19.59 -17.38
CA ILE A 97 -0.96 -19.25 -15.96
C ILE A 97 0.09 -20.18 -15.37
N LYS A 98 1.10 -19.59 -14.74
CA LYS A 98 2.19 -20.28 -14.06
C LYS A 98 2.04 -20.14 -12.55
N GLU A 99 2.50 -21.15 -11.82
CA GLU A 99 2.65 -21.08 -10.38
C GLU A 99 3.85 -20.21 -10.03
N GLY A 100 3.62 -19.17 -9.23
CA GLY A 100 4.65 -18.27 -8.72
C GLY A 100 4.67 -18.25 -7.21
N MET A 101 5.40 -17.28 -6.64
CA MET A 101 5.38 -17.07 -5.19
C MET A 101 3.95 -16.88 -4.69
N ARG A 102 3.62 -17.55 -3.58
CA ARG A 102 2.29 -17.52 -2.98
C ARG A 102 2.01 -16.11 -2.44
N MET A 103 1.29 -15.31 -3.22
CA MET A 103 0.94 -13.95 -2.84
C MET A 103 -0.42 -13.86 -2.15
N ARG A 104 -0.50 -13.05 -1.09
CA ARG A 104 -1.76 -12.64 -0.47
C ARG A 104 -2.06 -11.20 -0.91
N LEU A 105 -3.15 -10.99 -1.65
CA LEU A 105 -3.60 -9.64 -2.00
C LEU A 105 -4.34 -9.00 -0.83
N TYR A 106 -3.72 -8.00 -0.21
CA TYR A 106 -4.34 -7.19 0.83
C TYR A 106 -5.12 -6.03 0.20
N GLN A 107 -6.35 -6.30 -0.26
CA GLN A 107 -7.22 -5.28 -0.88
C GLN A 107 -8.21 -4.66 0.11
N LEU A 108 -8.60 -3.40 -0.15
CA LEU A 108 -9.65 -2.66 0.55
C LEU A 108 -11.07 -3.25 0.33
N THR A 109 -11.27 -4.11 -0.68
CA THR A 109 -12.58 -4.65 -1.05
C THR A 109 -12.54 -6.15 -1.38
N GLY A 110 -12.74 -7.00 -0.37
CA GLY A 110 -13.10 -8.41 -0.55
C GLY A 110 -11.95 -9.39 -0.81
N SER A 111 -12.30 -10.68 -0.81
CA SER A 111 -11.39 -11.81 -0.98
C SER A 111 -11.07 -12.04 -2.46
N ALA A 112 -10.14 -11.25 -3.01
CA ALA A 112 -9.57 -11.50 -4.33
C ALA A 112 -8.72 -12.77 -4.31
N GLN A 113 -8.97 -13.68 -5.25
CA GLN A 113 -8.22 -14.93 -5.37
C GLN A 113 -7.18 -14.80 -6.47
N VAL A 114 -5.91 -14.97 -6.11
CA VAL A 114 -4.80 -15.07 -7.07
C VAL A 114 -4.75 -16.49 -7.61
N LEU A 115 -4.71 -16.62 -8.94
CA LEU A 115 -4.67 -17.92 -9.63
C LEU A 115 -3.23 -18.34 -9.98
N GLY A 116 -2.33 -17.37 -10.11
CA GLY A 116 -0.95 -17.54 -10.54
C GLY A 116 -0.46 -16.27 -11.20
N TYR A 117 0.57 -16.36 -12.03
CA TYR A 117 1.07 -15.24 -12.83
C TYR A 117 1.18 -15.61 -14.31
N VAL A 118 1.20 -14.60 -15.17
CA VAL A 118 1.45 -14.73 -16.60
C VAL A 118 2.61 -13.84 -17.00
N ARG A 119 3.31 -14.24 -18.08
CA ARG A 119 4.26 -13.38 -18.79
C ARG A 119 3.76 -13.14 -20.20
N THR A 120 3.74 -11.88 -20.61
CA THR A 120 3.33 -11.47 -21.95
C THR A 120 4.03 -10.17 -22.33
N LYS A 121 3.71 -9.64 -23.52
CA LYS A 121 4.18 -8.35 -24.00
C LYS A 121 3.10 -7.31 -23.81
N LEU A 122 3.52 -6.08 -23.49
CA LEU A 122 2.66 -4.91 -23.45
C LEU A 122 3.16 -3.93 -24.52
N LEU A 123 2.27 -3.56 -25.44
CA LEU A 123 2.60 -2.73 -26.60
C LEU A 123 1.86 -1.40 -26.45
N ILE A 124 2.61 -0.31 -26.43
CA ILE A 124 2.09 1.00 -26.08
C ILE A 124 2.48 2.02 -27.15
N PRO A 125 1.52 2.68 -27.81
CA PRO A 125 1.81 3.77 -28.71
C PRO A 125 2.46 4.95 -27.99
N ALA A 126 3.65 5.34 -28.44
CA ALA A 126 4.31 6.55 -28.00
C ALA A 126 3.72 7.79 -28.70
N ALA A 127 3.98 8.96 -28.14
CA ALA A 127 3.59 10.23 -28.72
C ALA A 127 4.25 10.52 -30.08
N SER A 128 5.38 9.86 -30.39
CA SER A 128 6.04 9.92 -31.71
C SER A 128 5.30 9.13 -32.79
N GLY A 129 4.39 8.21 -32.40
CA GLY A 129 3.77 7.23 -33.29
C GLY A 129 4.45 5.86 -33.27
N ASP A 130 5.63 5.73 -32.67
CA ASP A 130 6.30 4.44 -32.49
C ASP A 130 5.56 3.56 -31.48
N ILE A 131 5.72 2.24 -31.59
CA ILE A 131 5.21 1.29 -30.61
C ILE A 131 6.34 0.89 -29.67
N VAL A 132 6.16 1.14 -28.37
CA VAL A 132 7.08 0.69 -27.33
C VAL A 132 6.61 -0.65 -26.81
N GLN A 133 7.48 -1.65 -26.85
CA GLN A 133 7.23 -2.98 -26.32
C GLN A 133 7.87 -3.13 -24.94
N PHE A 134 7.08 -3.59 -23.98
CA PHE A 134 7.51 -3.96 -22.64
C PHE A 134 7.27 -5.44 -22.41
N GLU A 135 8.14 -6.09 -21.65
CA GLU A 135 7.83 -7.36 -21.01
C GLU A 135 6.94 -7.09 -19.78
N LEU A 136 5.88 -7.88 -19.64
CA LEU A 136 4.92 -7.78 -18.55
C LEU A 136 4.86 -9.11 -17.82
N GLU A 137 5.12 -9.07 -16.52
CA GLU A 137 4.72 -10.10 -15.57
C GLU A 137 3.54 -9.57 -14.75
N ALA A 138 2.44 -10.32 -14.69
CA ALA A 138 1.26 -9.90 -13.93
C ALA A 138 0.60 -11.09 -13.24
N TYR A 139 0.17 -10.90 -12.00
CA TYR A 139 -0.59 -11.89 -11.27
C TYR A 139 -2.05 -11.89 -11.73
N VAL A 140 -2.59 -13.07 -12.00
CA VAL A 140 -3.96 -13.23 -12.48
C VAL A 140 -4.90 -13.32 -11.29
N VAL A 141 -5.92 -12.45 -11.28
CA VAL A 141 -6.84 -12.27 -10.16
C VAL A 141 -8.28 -12.51 -10.60
N ARG A 142 -8.95 -13.43 -9.91
CA ARG A 142 -10.37 -13.70 -10.11
C ARG A 142 -11.24 -12.60 -9.51
N GLY A 143 -12.25 -12.16 -10.27
CA GLY A 143 -13.23 -11.16 -9.83
C GLY A 143 -12.70 -9.73 -9.79
N MET A 144 -11.52 -9.48 -10.37
CA MET A 144 -11.00 -8.12 -10.58
C MET A 144 -11.71 -7.49 -11.79
N ARG A 145 -12.24 -6.27 -11.62
CA ARG A 145 -12.93 -5.55 -12.71
C ARG A 145 -12.01 -4.75 -13.62
N VAL A 146 -10.87 -4.31 -13.07
CA VAL A 146 -9.86 -3.62 -13.87
C VAL A 146 -9.16 -4.70 -14.71
N PRO A 147 -9.10 -4.58 -16.05
CA PRO A 147 -8.51 -5.62 -16.89
C PRO A 147 -7.00 -5.79 -16.64
N LEU A 148 -6.30 -4.66 -16.50
CA LEU A 148 -4.87 -4.61 -16.23
C LEU A 148 -4.53 -3.44 -15.29
N LEU A 149 -3.82 -3.75 -14.21
CA LEU A 149 -3.23 -2.79 -13.29
C LEU A 149 -1.71 -3.00 -13.29
N LEU A 150 -0.98 -1.93 -13.57
CA LEU A 150 0.48 -1.88 -13.61
C LEU A 150 0.96 -1.30 -12.28
N GLY A 151 1.55 -2.16 -11.47
CA GLY A 151 2.04 -1.85 -10.12
C GLY A 151 3.40 -1.16 -10.14
N GLU A 152 3.99 -1.07 -8.95
CA GLU A 152 5.32 -0.51 -8.72
C GLU A 152 6.43 -1.41 -9.28
N ASP A 153 6.24 -2.72 -9.28
CA ASP A 153 7.11 -3.71 -9.93
C ASP A 153 7.41 -3.35 -11.40
N PHE A 154 6.36 -3.10 -12.18
CA PHE A 154 6.46 -2.72 -13.59
C PHE A 154 7.01 -1.30 -13.75
N GLN A 155 6.51 -0.34 -12.96
CA GLN A 155 6.95 1.05 -13.05
C GLN A 155 8.44 1.22 -12.75
N THR A 156 8.94 0.51 -11.74
CA THR A 156 10.34 0.54 -11.34
C THR A 156 11.23 -0.20 -12.35
N ALA A 157 10.78 -1.35 -12.87
CA ALA A 157 11.55 -2.13 -13.85
C ALA A 157 11.94 -1.33 -15.10
N TYR A 158 11.12 -0.37 -15.50
CA TYR A 158 11.37 0.51 -16.64
C TYR A 158 11.67 1.96 -16.26
N GLU A 159 11.98 2.22 -14.97
CA GLU A 159 12.26 3.54 -14.41
C GLU A 159 11.25 4.62 -14.87
N LEU A 160 9.96 4.30 -14.84
CA LEU A 160 8.91 5.17 -15.37
C LEU A 160 8.60 6.33 -14.41
N GLY A 161 8.68 7.55 -14.92
CA GLY A 161 8.23 8.77 -14.27
C GLY A 161 6.88 9.26 -14.80
N VAL A 162 6.15 9.98 -13.95
CA VAL A 162 4.88 10.63 -14.31
C VAL A 162 4.98 12.14 -14.17
N LEU A 163 4.77 12.86 -15.27
CA LEU A 163 4.58 14.32 -15.27
C LEU A 163 3.08 14.61 -15.24
N ARG A 164 2.62 15.19 -14.13
CA ARG A 164 1.22 15.54 -13.91
C ARG A 164 0.99 17.02 -14.20
N GLN A 165 -0.01 17.32 -15.01
CA GLN A 165 -0.45 18.70 -15.24
C GLN A 165 -1.73 18.98 -14.45
N ALA A 166 -1.92 20.23 -14.02
CA ALA A 166 -3.12 20.64 -13.28
C ALA A 166 -4.42 20.49 -14.11
N SER A 167 -4.30 20.44 -15.43
CA SER A 167 -5.38 20.13 -16.38
C SER A 167 -5.89 18.69 -16.29
N GLY A 168 -5.16 17.77 -15.64
CA GLY A 168 -5.45 16.34 -15.62
C GLY A 168 -4.75 15.54 -16.73
N LEU A 169 -4.11 16.22 -17.69
CA LEU A 169 -3.22 15.56 -18.65
C LEU A 169 -1.98 15.04 -17.92
N CYS A 170 -1.56 13.83 -18.30
CA CYS A 170 -0.39 13.18 -17.73
C CYS A 170 0.50 12.67 -18.84
N LYS A 171 1.81 12.72 -18.60
CA LYS A 171 2.82 12.13 -19.49
C LYS A 171 3.62 11.10 -18.70
N VAL A 172 3.82 9.94 -19.30
CA VAL A 172 4.70 8.91 -18.73
C VAL A 172 5.93 8.79 -19.60
N PHE A 173 7.11 8.69 -18.99
CA PHE A 173 8.39 8.62 -19.68
C PHE A 173 9.38 7.82 -18.84
N PRO A 174 10.31 7.08 -19.46
CA PRO A 174 11.42 6.47 -18.75
C PRO A 174 12.40 7.55 -18.27
N ARG A 175 13.26 7.21 -17.32
CA ARG A 175 14.27 8.11 -16.75
C ARG A 175 15.13 8.83 -17.81
N ASP A 176 15.52 8.10 -18.86
CA ASP A 176 16.35 8.62 -19.96
C ASP A 176 15.58 9.49 -20.97
N ARG A 177 14.24 9.58 -20.83
CA ARG A 177 13.31 10.28 -21.73
C ARG A 177 13.40 9.84 -23.19
N SER A 178 13.79 8.59 -23.45
CA SER A 178 13.89 8.02 -24.80
C SER A 178 12.56 8.00 -25.56
N TYR A 179 11.43 7.90 -24.86
CA TYR A 179 10.08 8.00 -25.43
C TYR A 179 9.09 8.67 -24.47
N GLN A 180 7.94 9.09 -25.00
CA GLN A 180 6.84 9.67 -24.22
C GLN A 180 5.57 8.89 -24.47
N LEU A 181 4.90 8.42 -23.42
CA LEU A 181 3.63 7.72 -23.48
C LEU A 181 2.50 8.69 -23.10
N ASN A 182 1.46 8.75 -23.93
CA ASN A 182 0.30 9.57 -23.68
C ASN A 182 -0.63 8.89 -22.68
N THR A 183 -0.97 9.59 -21.59
CA THR A 183 -1.81 9.05 -20.52
C THR A 183 -2.84 10.07 -20.09
N SER A 184 -3.95 9.60 -19.52
CA SER A 184 -5.01 10.50 -19.07
C SER A 184 -5.64 10.04 -17.77
N THR A 185 -6.24 11.00 -17.05
CA THR A 185 -7.10 10.74 -15.90
C THR A 185 -8.57 11.05 -16.20
N SER A 186 -8.96 11.24 -17.47
CA SER A 186 -10.19 11.96 -17.84
C SER A 186 -11.32 11.15 -18.49
N ASN A 187 -11.16 9.85 -18.79
CA ASN A 187 -12.22 9.12 -19.51
C ASN A 187 -13.34 8.57 -18.61
N ASP A 188 -14.58 8.78 -19.08
CA ASP A 188 -15.83 8.40 -18.43
C ASP A 188 -16.32 7.01 -18.84
N ASN A 189 -15.61 5.98 -18.40
CA ASN A 189 -16.17 4.63 -18.38
C ASN A 189 -16.73 4.37 -16.98
N ASP A 190 -18.04 4.11 -16.89
CA ASP A 190 -18.72 3.64 -15.69
C ASP A 190 -18.41 2.15 -15.50
N TRP A 191 -17.34 1.86 -14.75
CA TRP A 191 -16.83 0.50 -14.52
C TRP A 191 -17.65 -0.29 -13.48
N GLY A 192 -18.95 0.02 -13.36
CA GLY A 192 -19.90 -0.66 -12.48
C GLY A 192 -19.56 -0.54 -10.98
N PHE A 193 -18.53 0.21 -10.61
CA PHE A 193 -18.41 0.79 -9.29
C PHE A 193 -18.77 2.27 -9.44
N LYS A 194 -19.92 2.65 -8.89
CA LYS A 194 -20.12 4.06 -8.58
C LYS A 194 -19.06 4.40 -7.55
N ALA A 195 -18.04 5.18 -7.93
CA ALA A 195 -17.46 6.11 -6.98
C ALA A 195 -18.62 7.01 -6.56
N ARG A 196 -19.37 6.60 -5.53
CA ARG A 196 -20.27 7.53 -4.88
C ARG A 196 -19.34 8.62 -4.37
N LYS A 197 -19.48 9.82 -4.94
CA LYS A 197 -19.19 11.06 -4.21
C LYS A 197 -19.61 10.80 -2.77
N ALA A 198 -18.76 11.14 -1.81
CA ALA A 198 -19.13 11.10 -0.40
C ALA A 198 -20.33 12.03 -0.18
N PHE A 199 -21.52 11.52 -0.46
CA PHE A 199 -22.73 11.92 0.18
C PHE A 199 -22.73 11.12 1.47
N THR A 200 -22.66 11.86 2.56
CA THR A 200 -23.25 11.52 3.86
C THR A 200 -24.56 10.75 3.61
N GLY A 201 -24.53 9.43 3.71
CA GLY A 201 -25.68 8.63 3.27
C GLY A 201 -25.41 7.13 3.28
N GLN A 202 -25.99 6.49 4.29
CA GLN A 202 -25.93 5.08 4.65
C GLN A 202 -26.21 4.06 3.53
N SER A 203 -25.88 2.80 3.83
CA SER A 203 -26.65 1.57 3.54
C SER A 203 -26.34 0.72 2.28
N PHE A 204 -25.28 -0.10 2.27
CA PHE A 204 -25.21 -1.30 1.40
C PHE A 204 -24.33 -2.44 1.96
N LEU A 205 -24.79 -3.20 2.98
CA LEU A 205 -24.20 -4.51 3.34
C LEU A 205 -25.23 -5.53 3.90
N LYS A 206 -26.50 -5.50 3.49
CA LYS A 206 -27.54 -6.35 4.13
C LYS A 206 -27.72 -7.79 3.59
N GLY A 207 -27.03 -8.22 2.52
CA GLY A 207 -27.35 -9.50 1.86
C GLY A 207 -26.43 -10.70 2.14
N LYS A 208 -25.11 -10.49 2.15
CA LYS A 208 -24.13 -11.60 2.01
C LYS A 208 -23.45 -12.04 3.30
N HIS A 209 -23.61 -11.31 4.41
CA HIS A 209 -22.99 -11.68 5.70
C HIS A 209 -23.69 -12.84 6.42
N ARG A 210 -24.98 -13.06 6.17
CA ARG A 210 -25.76 -14.13 6.84
C ARG A 210 -25.32 -15.54 6.45
N VAL A 211 -24.70 -15.70 5.27
CA VAL A 211 -24.18 -17.01 4.80
C VAL A 211 -22.73 -17.24 5.25
N ARG A 212 -21.96 -16.17 5.49
CA ARG A 212 -20.56 -16.27 5.95
C ARG A 212 -20.43 -16.50 7.46
N SER A 213 -21.35 -15.99 8.30
CA SER A 213 -21.27 -16.27 9.76
C SER A 213 -21.48 -17.76 10.09
N ARG A 214 -22.23 -18.50 9.25
CA ARG A 214 -22.38 -19.97 9.37
C ARG A 214 -21.14 -20.77 8.92
N ARG A 215 -20.20 -20.17 8.20
CA ARG A 215 -18.92 -20.81 7.82
C ARG A 215 -17.76 -20.44 8.75
N GLN A 216 -17.85 -19.31 9.44
CA GLN A 216 -16.90 -18.87 10.48
C GLN A 216 -17.15 -19.51 11.85
N SER A 217 -18.24 -20.26 12.03
CA SER A 217 -18.44 -21.12 13.21
C SER A 217 -17.60 -22.41 13.17
N ARG A 218 -16.77 -22.61 12.14
CA ARG A 218 -15.66 -23.58 12.21
C ARG A 218 -14.49 -22.84 12.86
N GLY A 219 -14.44 -22.92 14.19
CA GLY A 219 -13.43 -22.29 15.03
C GLY A 219 -11.99 -22.71 14.71
N PRO A 220 -11.01 -22.08 15.38
CA PRO A 220 -9.60 -22.46 15.27
C PRO A 220 -9.39 -23.94 15.65
N PRO A 221 -8.24 -24.56 15.32
CA PRO A 221 -7.87 -25.83 15.92
C PRO A 221 -8.05 -25.75 17.44
N ARG A 222 -8.64 -26.79 18.03
CA ARG A 222 -9.24 -26.85 19.38
C ARG A 222 -8.32 -26.52 20.57
N ASP A 223 -7.06 -26.15 20.35
CA ASP A 223 -6.01 -26.19 21.37
C ASP A 223 -5.26 -24.86 21.63
N ALA A 224 -5.57 -23.76 20.94
CA ALA A 224 -4.92 -22.47 21.22
C ALA A 224 -5.69 -21.64 22.27
N PRO A 225 -5.07 -21.20 23.39
CA PRO A 225 -5.74 -20.39 24.40
C PRO A 225 -6.19 -19.03 23.84
N PRO A 226 -7.35 -18.50 24.26
CA PRO A 226 -7.87 -17.25 23.73
C PRO A 226 -7.06 -16.04 24.18
N VAL A 227 -7.02 -15.00 23.34
CA VAL A 227 -6.57 -13.66 23.72
C VAL A 227 -7.79 -12.89 24.21
N LEU A 228 -7.68 -12.21 25.35
CA LEU A 228 -8.80 -11.57 26.04
C LEU A 228 -8.49 -10.11 26.35
N ALA A 229 -9.48 -9.23 26.23
CA ALA A 229 -9.35 -7.86 26.70
C ALA A 229 -9.16 -7.82 28.22
N ARG A 230 -8.07 -7.20 28.70
CA ARG A 230 -7.75 -7.11 30.13
C ARG A 230 -8.70 -6.18 30.90
N TYR A 231 -9.15 -5.11 30.24
CA TYR A 231 -10.01 -4.09 30.82
C TYR A 231 -11.17 -3.72 29.91
N THR A 232 -12.28 -3.32 30.54
CA THR A 232 -13.39 -2.70 29.81
C THR A 232 -12.94 -1.35 29.27
N THR A 233 -13.00 -1.17 27.95
CA THR A 233 -12.58 0.04 27.26
C THR A 233 -13.73 0.62 26.45
N HIS A 234 -13.98 1.92 26.64
CA HIS A 234 -15.01 2.65 25.92
C HIS A 234 -14.39 3.50 24.80
N ILE A 235 -14.80 3.24 23.57
CA ILE A 235 -14.26 3.88 22.37
C ILE A 235 -15.31 4.82 21.80
N ARG A 236 -15.01 6.13 21.80
CA ARG A 236 -15.92 7.14 21.27
C ARG A 236 -16.13 6.98 19.75
N PRO A 237 -17.27 7.47 19.22
CA PRO A 237 -17.49 7.55 17.77
C PRO A 237 -16.34 8.24 17.04
N GLY A 238 -15.76 7.60 16.01
CA GLY A 238 -14.68 8.15 15.20
C GLY A 238 -13.30 8.15 15.86
N PHE A 239 -13.10 7.44 16.97
CA PHE A 239 -11.82 7.37 17.69
C PHE A 239 -11.19 5.97 17.65
N VAL A 240 -9.89 5.93 17.96
CA VAL A 240 -9.13 4.70 18.18
C VAL A 240 -8.79 4.60 19.66
N ALA A 241 -8.86 3.40 20.24
CA ALA A 241 -8.37 3.11 21.57
C ALA A 241 -7.40 1.93 21.53
N ASN A 242 -6.34 1.98 22.34
CA ASN A 242 -5.42 0.87 22.50
C ASN A 242 -5.96 -0.09 23.56
N ILE A 243 -6.32 -1.29 23.14
CA ILE A 243 -6.89 -2.34 23.99
C ILE A 243 -5.74 -3.19 24.52
N LEU A 244 -5.56 -3.19 25.83
CA LEU A 244 -4.60 -4.07 26.49
C LEU A 244 -5.18 -5.48 26.55
N VAL A 245 -4.40 -6.48 26.11
CA VAL A 245 -4.85 -7.87 26.06
C VAL A 245 -4.01 -8.82 26.91
N ASP A 246 -4.66 -9.86 27.41
CA ASP A 246 -4.08 -11.04 28.02
C ASP A 246 -4.08 -12.18 26.99
N GLY A 247 -2.97 -12.90 26.85
CA GLY A 247 -2.86 -14.03 25.93
C GLY A 247 -1.75 -15.00 26.35
N PRO A 248 -1.68 -16.19 25.74
CA PRO A 248 -0.65 -17.17 26.02
C PRO A 248 0.68 -16.72 25.38
N PHE A 249 1.34 -15.72 25.98
CA PHE A 249 2.62 -15.19 25.54
C PHE A 249 3.78 -16.16 25.89
N GLU A 250 3.68 -17.42 25.44
CA GLU A 250 4.50 -18.60 25.75
C GLU A 250 6.00 -18.44 25.40
N GLY A 251 6.72 -17.60 26.14
CA GLY A 251 8.16 -17.41 25.97
C GLY A 251 8.58 -16.64 24.71
N GLN A 252 7.63 -16.24 23.85
CA GLN A 252 7.88 -15.35 22.71
C GLN A 252 7.67 -13.90 23.09
N GLU A 253 8.67 -13.06 22.80
CA GLU A 253 8.64 -11.65 23.17
C GLU A 253 7.76 -10.82 22.22
N THR A 254 7.70 -11.17 20.93
CA THR A 254 7.05 -10.40 19.88
C THR A 254 6.00 -11.23 19.15
N TRP A 255 4.84 -10.64 18.92
CA TRP A 255 3.67 -11.29 18.33
C TRP A 255 3.09 -10.43 17.20
N LEU A 256 2.69 -11.07 16.10
CA LEU A 256 1.96 -10.44 15.02
C LEU A 256 0.47 -10.68 15.22
N VAL A 257 -0.29 -9.62 15.45
CA VAL A 257 -1.75 -9.63 15.50
C VAL A 257 -2.25 -9.40 14.08
N GLU A 258 -2.92 -10.39 13.49
CA GLU A 258 -3.58 -10.23 12.20
C GLU A 258 -4.78 -9.28 12.31
N LYS A 259 -5.09 -8.58 11.21
CA LYS A 259 -6.23 -7.65 11.13
C LYS A 259 -7.52 -8.27 11.66
N LEU A 260 -8.19 -7.53 12.55
CA LEU A 260 -9.43 -7.93 13.19
C LEU A 260 -10.60 -7.05 12.72
N LEU A 261 -11.78 -7.67 12.52
CA LEU A 261 -13.06 -6.99 12.35
C LEU A 261 -14.06 -7.59 13.34
N ILE A 262 -14.47 -6.80 14.33
CA ILE A 262 -15.48 -7.19 15.33
C ILE A 262 -16.80 -6.55 14.91
N SER A 263 -17.82 -7.37 14.70
CA SER A 263 -19.18 -6.91 14.42
C SER A 263 -20.09 -7.13 15.62
N ASP A 264 -20.91 -6.15 15.96
CA ASP A 264 -22.01 -6.35 16.91
C ASP A 264 -23.28 -6.89 16.22
N GLU A 265 -24.31 -7.19 17.01
CA GLU A 265 -25.62 -7.63 16.50
C GLU A 265 -26.31 -6.57 15.61
N CYS A 266 -25.92 -5.30 15.77
CA CYS A 266 -26.40 -4.17 14.98
C CYS A 266 -25.62 -3.97 13.66
N SER A 267 -24.66 -4.85 13.35
CA SER A 267 -23.79 -4.77 12.16
C SER A 267 -22.90 -3.53 12.12
N GLU A 268 -22.60 -2.96 13.29
CA GLU A 268 -21.58 -1.94 13.49
C GLU A 268 -20.21 -2.62 13.69
N PHE A 269 -19.16 -2.10 13.04
CA PHE A 269 -17.85 -2.75 13.02
C PHE A 269 -16.81 -1.91 13.77
N THR A 270 -16.09 -2.54 14.68
CA THR A 270 -14.77 -2.05 15.10
C THR A 270 -13.67 -2.83 14.40
N SER A 271 -12.52 -2.20 14.22
CA SER A 271 -11.45 -2.78 13.41
C SER A 271 -10.08 -2.50 14.00
N ALA A 272 -9.20 -3.49 13.97
CA ALA A 272 -7.80 -3.32 14.29
C ALA A 272 -6.95 -3.63 13.03
N PRO A 273 -5.97 -2.79 12.67
CA PRO A 273 -5.01 -3.12 11.62
C PRO A 273 -4.11 -4.28 12.07
N THR A 274 -3.40 -4.90 11.13
CA THR A 274 -2.31 -5.80 11.46
C THR A 274 -1.28 -5.04 12.31
N THR A 275 -1.01 -5.54 13.51
CA THR A 275 -0.19 -4.83 14.51
C THR A 275 0.83 -5.80 15.11
N VAL A 276 2.06 -5.33 15.29
CA VAL A 276 3.07 -6.06 16.06
C VAL A 276 2.97 -5.62 17.52
N ILE A 277 2.85 -6.57 18.44
CA ILE A 277 2.82 -6.33 19.88
C ILE A 277 3.94 -7.10 20.57
N THR A 278 4.29 -6.70 21.78
CA THR A 278 5.21 -7.47 22.63
C THR A 278 4.50 -7.98 23.88
N ALA A 279 5.01 -9.06 24.48
CA ALA A 279 4.48 -9.57 25.74
C ALA A 279 4.55 -8.53 26.88
N SER A 280 5.54 -7.62 26.84
CA SER A 280 5.68 -6.51 27.78
C SER A 280 4.78 -5.31 27.48
N ASN A 281 4.28 -5.18 26.23
CA ASN A 281 3.44 -4.09 25.79
C ASN A 281 2.31 -4.57 24.84
N PRO A 282 1.36 -5.41 25.30
CA PRO A 282 0.41 -6.09 24.44
C PRO A 282 -0.83 -5.25 24.14
N TYR A 283 -0.66 -4.16 23.39
CA TYR A 283 -1.75 -3.26 23.01
C TYR A 283 -2.19 -3.45 21.56
N ILE A 284 -3.49 -3.66 21.37
CA ILE A 284 -4.13 -3.74 20.05
C ILE A 284 -4.89 -2.44 19.77
N PRO A 285 -4.54 -1.66 18.74
CA PRO A 285 -5.27 -0.45 18.38
C PRO A 285 -6.62 -0.83 17.73
N LEU A 286 -7.72 -0.50 18.39
CA LEU A 286 -9.07 -0.76 17.92
C LEU A 286 -9.77 0.55 17.54
N ALA A 287 -10.08 0.69 16.25
CA ALA A 287 -10.82 1.82 15.71
C ALA A 287 -12.33 1.61 15.83
N ASN A 288 -13.02 2.63 16.31
CA ASN A 288 -14.47 2.78 16.24
C ASN A 288 -14.83 3.78 15.12
N PRO A 289 -15.09 3.32 13.89
CA PRO A 289 -15.54 4.17 12.78
C PRO A 289 -17.03 4.53 12.85
N THR A 290 -17.79 4.07 13.85
CA THR A 290 -19.24 4.26 13.90
C THR A 290 -19.63 5.59 14.53
N ASN A 291 -20.91 5.93 14.46
CA ASN A 291 -21.47 7.13 15.05
C ASN A 291 -21.94 6.92 16.50
N ARG A 292 -21.66 5.74 17.09
CA ARG A 292 -22.04 5.37 18.46
C ARG A 292 -20.82 4.89 19.22
N PRO A 293 -20.80 5.03 20.54
CA PRO A 293 -19.72 4.48 21.34
C PRO A 293 -19.73 2.96 21.29
N VAL A 294 -18.54 2.36 21.26
CA VAL A 294 -18.36 0.91 21.37
C VAL A 294 -17.68 0.60 22.69
N MET A 295 -18.17 -0.45 23.35
CA MET A 295 -17.60 -0.94 24.60
C MET A 295 -17.01 -2.32 24.35
N ILE A 296 -15.70 -2.44 24.52
CA ILE A 296 -15.03 -3.74 24.65
C ILE A 296 -15.01 -4.07 26.13
N ARG A 297 -15.62 -5.17 26.54
CA ARG A 297 -15.68 -5.57 27.93
C ARG A 297 -14.44 -6.37 28.30
N LYS A 298 -14.05 -6.29 29.57
CA LYS A 298 -13.05 -7.22 30.12
C LYS A 298 -13.49 -8.66 29.83
N GLY A 299 -12.59 -9.46 29.28
CA GLY A 299 -12.84 -10.86 28.93
C GLY A 299 -13.44 -11.08 27.54
N ASP A 300 -13.69 -10.03 26.75
CA ASP A 300 -14.03 -10.18 25.34
C ASP A 300 -12.83 -10.76 24.56
N VAL A 301 -13.11 -11.70 23.65
CA VAL A 301 -12.15 -12.36 22.75
C VAL A 301 -11.98 -11.58 21.47
#